data_AF-A0A7C4LBS1-F1
#
_entry.id   AF-A0A7C4LBS1-F1
#
_cell.length_a   1.000
_cell.length_b   1.000
_cell.length_c   1.000
_cell.angle_alpha   90.00
_cell.angle_beta   90.00
_cell.angle_gamma   90.00
#
_symmetry.space_group_name_H-M   'P 1'
#
loop_
_entity.id
_entity.type
_entity.pdbx_description
1 polymer ?
#
loop_
_entity_poly.entity_id
_entity_poly.type
_entity_poly.pdbx_seq_one_letter_code
_entity_poly.pdbx_strand_id
1 'polypeptide(L)' 'MIWLNRLSAFIARYRGLPVFIAVALIAANFVLQFFDLGWVTDSNLLLHVGVIIGLVGLLLAEALG' A
#
# COMPACT_ATOMS: atom_id res chain seq x y z
N MET A 1 15.04 19.09 -3.66
CA MET A 1 13.72 19.41 -4.28
C MET A 1 13.33 18.57 -5.49
N ILE A 2 14.26 17.89 -6.18
CA ILE A 2 13.95 17.13 -7.42
C ILE A 2 13.16 15.84 -7.14
N TRP A 3 13.38 15.21 -5.98
CA TRP A 3 12.76 13.93 -5.63
C TRP A 3 11.25 14.05 -5.37
N LEU A 4 10.83 15.13 -4.69
CA LEU A 4 9.42 15.39 -4.37
C LEU A 4 8.59 15.62 -5.65
N ASN A 5 9.13 16.32 -6.64
CA ASN A 5 8.42 16.58 -7.89
C ASN A 5 8.19 15.32 -8.71
N ARG A 6 9.14 14.37 -8.72
CA ARG A 6 8.94 13.08 -9.40
C ARG A 6 7.92 12.21 -8.67
N LEU A 7 7.97 12.19 -7.34
CA LEU A 7 7.00 11.45 -6.53
C LEU A 7 5.59 12.03 -6.69
N SER A 8 5.45 13.35 -6.63
CA SER A 8 4.18 14.05 -6.86
C SER A 8 3.66 13.86 -8.28
N ALA A 9 4.51 13.90 -9.30
CA ALA A 9 4.10 13.64 -10.69
C ALA A 9 3.66 12.19 -10.92
N PHE A 10 4.26 11.22 -10.22
CA PHE A 10 3.90 9.81 -10.30
C PHE A 10 2.58 9.51 -9.57
N ILE A 11 2.39 10.11 -8.39
CA ILE A 11 1.13 10.06 -7.63
C ILE A 11 0.00 10.78 -8.38
N ALA A 12 0.28 11.93 -9.00
CA ALA A 12 -0.69 12.69 -9.79
C ALA A 12 -1.10 11.99 -11.09
N ARG A 13 -0.22 11.17 -11.67
CA ARG A 13 -0.48 10.46 -12.94
C ARG A 13 -1.28 9.17 -12.74
N TYR A 14 -1.25 8.59 -11.55
CA TYR A 14 -2.01 7.38 -11.22
C TYR A 14 -2.89 7.62 -9.98
N ARG A 15 -4.03 8.31 -10.19
CA ARG A 15 -5.14 8.36 -9.21
C ARG A 15 -5.47 6.90 -8.81
N GLY A 16 -5.06 6.47 -7.60
CA GLY A 16 -5.19 5.08 -7.14
C GLY A 16 -3.86 4.34 -6.86
N LEU A 17 -2.70 4.96 -7.05
CA LEU A 17 -1.40 4.38 -6.69
C LEU A 17 -1.34 3.87 -5.23
N PRO A 18 -1.89 4.58 -4.22
CA PRO A 18 -1.88 4.06 -2.85
C PRO A 18 -2.73 2.79 -2.70
N VAL A 19 -3.84 2.69 -3.44
CA VAL A 19 -4.67 1.48 -3.47
C VAL A 19 -3.91 0.31 -4.11
N PHE A 20 -3.14 0.55 -5.18
CA PHE A 20 -2.29 -0.47 -5.77
C PHE A 20 -1.18 -0.95 -4.82
N ILE A 21 -0.54 -0.03 -4.10
CA ILE A 21 0.47 -0.36 -3.08
C ILE A 21 -0.15 -1.21 -1.98
N ALA A 22 -1.36 -0.87 -1.53
CA ALA A 22 -2.10 -1.64 -0.55
C ALA A 22 -2.39 -3.08 -1.03
N VAL A 23 -2.89 -3.25 -2.25
CA VAL A 23 -3.15 -4.56 -2.84
C VAL A 23 -1.87 -5.39 -2.92
N ALA A 24 -0.76 -4.78 -3.33
CA ALA A 24 0.54 -5.46 -3.37
C ALA A 24 1.01 -5.89 -1.97
N LEU A 25 0.82 -5.07 -0.94
CA LEU A 25 1.16 -5.40 0.45
C LEU A 25 0.32 -6.56 0.99
N ILE A 26 -0.99 -6.56 0.71
CA ILE A 26 -1.90 -7.63 1.13
C ILE A 26 -1.54 -8.94 0.42
N ALA A 27 -1.27 -8.89 -0.88
CA ALA A 27 -0.83 -10.07 -1.64
C ALA A 27 0.53 -10.58 -1.15
N ALA A 28 1.47 -9.69 -0.83
CA ALA A 28 2.75 -10.06 -0.26
C ALA A 28 2.59 -10.71 1.12
N ASN A 29 1.70 -10.19 1.99
CA ASN A 29 1.39 -10.84 3.28
C ASN A 29 0.87 -12.26 3.07
N PHE A 30 0.00 -12.47 2.09
CA PHE A 30 -0.52 -13.80 1.77
C PHE A 30 0.58 -14.76 1.32
N VAL A 31 1.51 -14.31 0.46
CA VAL A 31 2.66 -15.12 0.05
C VAL A 31 3.60 -15.40 1.24
N LEU A 32 3.85 -14.41 2.09
CA LEU A 32 4.67 -14.56 3.29
C LEU A 32 4.04 -15.51 4.31
N GLN A 33 2.72 -15.72 4.29
CA GLN A 33 2.06 -16.73 5.13
C GLN A 33 2.52 -18.16 4.87
N PHE A 34 3.07 -18.44 3.68
CA PHE A 34 3.64 -19.74 3.35
C PHE A 34 5.08 -19.92 3.84
N PHE A 35 5.75 -18.84 4.24
CA PHE A 35 7.09 -18.85 4.80
C PHE A 35 6.97 -18.47 6.27
N ASP A 36 7.12 -19.44 7.17
CA ASP A 36 7.03 -19.20 8.61
C ASP A 36 8.21 -18.33 9.09
N LEU A 37 8.05 -17.01 8.98
CA LEU A 37 9.03 -15.99 9.35
C LEU A 37 8.82 -15.51 10.80
N GLY A 38 8.11 -16.29 11.62
CA GLY A 38 7.80 -15.98 13.00
C GLY A 38 6.88 -14.78 13.15
N TRP A 39 7.29 -13.80 13.95
CA TRP A 39 6.44 -12.69 14.40
C TRP A 39 5.81 -11.85 13.27
N VAL A 40 6.49 -11.75 12.12
CA VAL A 40 5.99 -11.00 10.94
C VAL A 40 4.77 -11.69 10.34
N THR A 41 4.82 -13.01 10.23
CA THR A 41 3.76 -13.84 9.66
C THR A 41 2.61 -14.05 10.65
N ASP A 42 2.93 -14.22 11.93
CA ASP A 42 1.96 -14.45 13.00
C ASP A 42 1.06 -13.23 13.22
N SER A 43 1.65 -12.03 13.20
CA SER A 43 0.92 -10.77 13.41
C SER A 43 0.24 -10.22 12.15
N ASN A 44 0.46 -10.82 10.97
CA ASN A 44 -0.07 -10.33 9.68
C ASN A 44 0.17 -8.82 9.47
N LEU A 45 1.38 -8.34 9.82
CA LEU A 45 1.66 -6.89 9.85
C LEU A 45 1.48 -6.23 8.48
N LEU A 46 1.92 -6.90 7.42
CA LEU A 46 1.78 -6.37 6.06
C LEU A 46 0.30 -6.25 5.64
N LEU A 47 -0.56 -7.16 6.11
CA LEU A 47 -1.99 -7.08 5.86
C LEU A 47 -2.61 -5.86 6.53
N HIS A 48 -2.30 -5.60 7.80
CA HIS A 48 -2.82 -4.44 8.52
C HIS A 48 -2.35 -3.12 7.89
N VAL A 49 -1.06 -3.01 7.58
CA VAL A 49 -0.50 -1.82 6.92
C VAL A 49 -1.10 -1.64 5.52
N GLY A 50 -1.25 -2.73 4.76
CA GLY A 50 -1.88 -2.73 3.45
C GLY A 50 -3.31 -2.22 3.50
N VAL A 51 -4.14 -2.72 4.42
CA VAL A 51 -5.53 -2.28 4.60
C VAL A 51 -5.61 -0.79 4.95
N ILE A 52 -4.77 -0.31 5.88
CA ILE A 52 -4.76 1.12 6.27
C ILE A 52 -4.39 1.99 5.07
N ILE A 53 -3.31 1.65 4.34
CA ILE A 53 -2.89 2.40 3.16
C ILE A 53 -3.97 2.35 2.07
N GLY A 54 -4.66 1.22 1.93
CA GLY A 54 -5.72 1.04 0.95
C GLY A 54 -6.94 1.92 1.23
N LEU A 55 -7.37 1.96 2.50
CA LEU A 55 -8.47 2.82 2.94
C LEU A 55 -8.11 4.30 2.80
N VAL A 56 -6.93 4.72 3.25
CA VAL A 56 -6.46 6.09 3.07
C VAL A 56 -6.35 6.44 1.59
N GLY A 57 -5.83 5.51 0.79
CA GLY A 57 -5.74 5.63 -0.66
C GLY A 57 -7.07 5.83 -1.36
N LEU A 58 -8.08 5.07 -0.93
CA LEU A 58 -9.44 5.16 -1.44
C LEU A 58 -10.07 6.52 -1.06
N LEU A 59 -9.96 6.91 0.21
CA LEU A 59 -10.46 8.20 0.69
C LEU A 59 -9.79 9.38 -0.03
N LEU A 60 -8.48 9.30 -0.28
CA LEU A 60 -7.75 10.31 -1.05
C LEU A 60 -8.18 10.31 -2.53
N ALA A 61 -8.44 9.15 -3.12
CA ALA A 61 -8.91 9.06 -4.50
C ALA A 61 -10.31 9.67 -4.66
N GLU A 62 -11.20 9.49 -3.69
CA GLU A 62 -12.51 10.15 -3.68
C GLU A 62 -12.41 11.66 -3.39
N ALA A 63 -11.63 12.07 -2.40
CA ALA A 63 -11.51 13.48 -2.01
C ALA A 63 -10.80 14.35 -3.06
N LEU A 64 -9.88 13.76 -3.84
CA LEU A 64 -9.15 14.42 -4.93
C LEU A 64 -9.76 14.15 -6.31
N GLY A 65 -10.83 13.34 -6.36
CA GLY A 65 -11.52 12.86 -7.56
C GLY A 65 -12.34 13.94 -8.23
#